data_AF-A0A1W1HLG4-F1
#
_entry.id   AF-A0A1W1HLG4-F1
#
_cell.length_a   1.000
_cell.length_b   1.000
_cell.length_c   1.000
_cell.angle_alpha   90.00
_cell.angle_beta   90.00
_cell.angle_gamma   90.00
#
_symmetry.space_group_name_H-M   'P 1'
#
loop_
_entity.id
_entity.type
_entity.pdbx_description
1 polymer ?
#
loop_
_entity_poly.entity_id
_entity_poly.type
_entity_poly.pdbx_seq_one_letter_code
_entity_poly.pdbx_strand_id
1 'polypeptide(L)'
;MQVKAEGAVQGYVERRSREGKVFRSVDLYVKGKDPGVLRLGIPEDQMPLIDACKQAEGKQARASIEVRKFEQTGRTFFDLTGLDVQK
;
A
#
# COMPACT_ATOMS: atom_id res chain seq x y z
N MET A 1 9.08 10.81 -3.98
CA MET A 1 8.90 11.52 -2.69
C MET A 1 8.49 10.50 -1.65
N GLN A 2 9.00 10.53 -0.42
CA GLN A 2 8.61 9.59 0.62
C GLN A 2 7.69 10.25 1.65
N VAL A 3 6.62 9.55 2.02
CA VAL A 3 5.66 9.98 3.04
C VAL A 3 5.33 8.83 3.98
N LYS A 4 4.82 9.15 5.16
CA LYS A 4 4.30 8.16 6.11
C LYS A 4 2.83 8.43 6.37
N ALA A 5 2.03 7.38 6.43
CA ALA A 5 0.62 7.45 6.77
C ALA A 5 0.31 6.47 7.90
N GLU A 6 -0.56 6.88 8.82
CA GLU A 6 -1.07 6.03 9.89
C GLU A 6 -2.53 5.69 9.59
N GLY A 7 -2.90 4.43 9.76
CA GLY A 7 -4.22 3.96 9.39
C GLY A 7 -4.46 2.50 9.70
N ALA A 8 -5.74 2.11 9.60
CA ALA A 8 -6.15 0.73 9.81
C ALA A 8 -5.98 -0.06 8.51
N VAL A 9 -5.20 -1.14 8.53
CA VAL A 9 -5.07 -2.04 7.40
C VAL A 9 -6.40 -2.77 7.20
N GLN A 10 -7.02 -2.56 6.03
CA GLN A 10 -8.29 -3.17 5.66
C GLN A 10 -8.11 -4.52 4.99
N GLY A 11 -7.00 -4.74 4.28
CA GLY A 11 -6.71 -6.04 3.68
C GLY A 11 -5.60 -6.03 2.63
N TYR A 12 -5.08 -7.22 2.37
CA TYR A 12 -4.17 -7.51 1.26
C TYR A 12 -4.97 -7.88 0.00
N VAL A 13 -4.57 -7.32 -1.15
CA VAL A 13 -5.23 -7.55 -2.44
C VAL A 13 -4.21 -8.05 -3.45
N GLU A 14 -4.57 -9.13 -4.15
CA GLU A 14 -3.83 -9.65 -5.29
C GLU A 14 -4.71 -9.67 -6.53
N ARG A 15 -4.24 -9.09 -7.63
CA ARG A 15 -4.91 -9.11 -8.93
C ARG A 15 -3.97 -9.65 -9.99
N ARG A 16 -4.46 -10.59 -10.79
CA ARG A 16 -3.74 -11.10 -11.95
C ARG A 16 -4.24 -10.42 -13.23
N SER A 17 -3.31 -9.95 -14.05
CA SER A 17 -3.61 -9.41 -15.38
C SER A 17 -3.92 -10.53 -16.37
N ARG A 18 -4.50 -10.17 -17.53
CA ARG A 18 -4.72 -11.12 -18.63
C ARG A 18 -3.42 -11.73 -19.17
N GLU A 19 -2.31 -11.02 -19.02
CA GLU A 19 -0.95 -11.44 -19.42
C GLU A 19 -0.24 -12.24 -18.30
N GLY A 20 -0.93 -12.54 -17.20
CA GLY A 20 -0.38 -13.31 -16.08
C GLY A 20 0.41 -12.50 -15.06
N LYS A 21 0.60 -11.20 -15.27
CA LYS A 21 1.29 -10.33 -14.30
C LYS A 21 0.48 -10.20 -13.00
N VAL A 22 1.14 -10.38 -11.87
CA VAL A 22 0.51 -10.27 -10.54
C VAL A 22 0.77 -8.90 -9.95
N PHE A 23 -0.30 -8.18 -9.65
CA PHE A 23 -0.28 -6.91 -8.94
C PHE A 23 -0.73 -7.12 -7.51
N ARG A 24 0.03 -6.60 -6.56
CA ARG A 24 -0.24 -6.71 -5.13
C ARG A 24 -0.43 -5.32 -4.56
N SER A 25 -1.34 -5.19 -3.61
CA SER A 25 -1.55 -3.96 -2.88
C SER A 25 -2.09 -4.23 -1.49
N VAL A 26 -1.95 -3.25 -0.60
CA VAL A 26 -2.63 -3.21 0.70
C VAL A 26 -3.58 -2.01 0.73
N ASP A 27 -4.76 -2.21 1.27
CA ASP A 27 -5.74 -1.15 1.48
C ASP A 27 -5.59 -0.61 2.91
N LEU A 28 -5.22 0.67 3.03
CA LEU A 28 -5.00 1.36 4.30
C LEU A 28 -6.09 2.41 4.49
N TYR A 29 -6.94 2.26 5.51
CA TYR A 29 -7.90 3.29 5.87
C TYR A 29 -7.22 4.38 6.69
N VAL A 30 -7.10 5.57 6.11
CA VAL A 30 -6.45 6.72 6.73
C VAL A 30 -7.54 7.66 7.24
N LYS A 31 -7.44 8.03 8.53
CA LYS A 31 -8.25 9.11 9.10
C LYS A 31 -7.54 10.42 8.78
N GLY A 32 -8.26 11.36 8.17
CA GLY A 32 -7.72 12.66 7.79
C GLY A 32 -8.84 13.65 7.54
N LYS A 33 -8.51 14.81 6.94
CA LYS A 33 -9.51 15.80 6.51
C LYS A 33 -10.52 15.18 5.53
N ASP A 34 -10.03 14.31 4.64
CA ASP A 34 -10.84 13.47 3.77
C ASP A 34 -10.53 12.00 4.10
N PRO A 35 -11.33 11.36 4.97
CA PRO A 35 -11.09 9.99 5.39
C PRO A 35 -11.41 9.02 4.25
N GLY A 36 -10.55 8.02 4.06
CA GLY A 36 -10.75 7.07 2.97
C GLY A 36 -9.73 5.95 2.93
N VAL A 37 -9.93 5.05 1.96
CA VAL A 37 -9.01 3.93 1.70
C VAL A 37 -7.94 4.38 0.72
N LEU A 38 -6.69 4.38 1.19
CA LEU A 38 -5.51 4.55 0.37
C LEU A 38 -4.99 3.17 -0.04
N ARG A 39 -5.06 2.86 -1.33
CA ARG A 39 -4.48 1.64 -1.89
C ARG A 39 -3.01 1.84 -2.18
N LEU A 40 -2.16 1.05 -1.53
CA LEU A 40 -0.71 1.10 -1.67
C LEU A 40 -0.23 -0.12 -2.44
N GLY A 41 0.39 0.08 -3.60
CA GLY A 41 0.99 -1.01 -4.38
C GLY A 41 2.15 -1.65 -3.63
N ILE A 42 2.34 -2.96 -3.74
CA ILE A 42 3.52 -3.65 -3.22
C ILE A 42 4.40 -3.98 -4.43
N PRO A 43 5.51 -3.25 -4.62
CA PRO A 43 6.47 -3.53 -5.69
C PRO A 43 7.00 -4.97 -5.65
N GLU A 44 7.40 -5.50 -6.80
CA GLU A 44 7.88 -6.88 -6.92
C GLU A 44 9.18 -7.14 -6.13
N ASP A 45 10.00 -6.12 -5.92
CA ASP A 45 11.21 -6.17 -5.10
C ASP A 45 10.92 -6.09 -3.59
N GLN A 46 9.68 -5.79 -3.20
CA GLN A 46 9.23 -5.70 -1.81
C GLN A 46 8.45 -6.95 -1.35
N MET A 47 8.77 -8.14 -1.89
CA MET A 47 8.13 -9.40 -1.50
C MET A 47 8.09 -9.66 0.02
N PRO A 48 9.11 -9.30 0.83
CA PRO A 48 9.06 -9.51 2.28
C PRO A 48 7.88 -8.79 2.98
N LEU A 49 7.32 -7.73 2.36
CA LEU A 49 6.17 -7.01 2.92
C LEU A 49 4.85 -7.77 2.77
N ILE A 50 4.78 -8.79 1.90
CA ILE A 50 3.53 -9.51 1.62
C ILE A 50 2.99 -10.17 2.89
N ASP A 51 3.83 -10.91 3.61
CA ASP A 51 3.41 -11.62 4.82
C ASP A 51 3.05 -10.64 5.94
N ALA A 52 3.82 -9.56 6.07
CA ALA A 52 3.51 -8.49 7.02
C ALA A 52 2.13 -7.85 6.73
N CYS A 53 1.82 -7.57 5.45
CA CYS A 53 0.53 -7.00 5.06
C CYS A 53 -0.63 -7.94 5.35
N LYS A 54 -0.48 -9.24 5.05
CA LYS A 54 -1.51 -10.25 5.33
C LYS A 54 -1.77 -10.39 6.83
N GLN A 55 -0.72 -10.38 7.66
CA GLN A 55 -0.85 -10.49 9.11
C GLN A 55 -1.34 -9.19 9.78
N ALA A 56 -1.26 -8.06 9.10
CA ALA A 56 -1.67 -6.75 9.60
C ALA A 56 -3.16 -6.46 9.40
N GLU A 57 -3.91 -7.30 8.67
CA GLU A 57 -5.33 -7.08 8.42
C GLU A 57 -6.13 -6.87 9.72
N GLY A 58 -6.93 -5.81 9.75
CA GLY A 58 -7.71 -5.38 10.91
C GLY A 58 -6.91 -4.61 11.97
N LYS A 59 -5.59 -4.42 11.80
CA LYS A 59 -4.73 -3.73 12.78
C LYS A 59 -4.41 -2.30 12.36
N GLN A 60 -4.09 -1.47 13.36
CA GLN A 60 -3.48 -0.17 13.11
C GLN A 60 -2.03 -0.33 12.68
N ALA A 61 -1.60 0.45 11.69
CA ALA A 61 -0.25 0.42 11.19
C ALA A 61 0.21 1.79 10.70
N ARG A 62 1.53 1.96 10.68
CA ARG A 62 2.21 3.06 10.01
C ARG A 62 2.84 2.56 8.72
N ALA A 63 2.35 3.04 7.60
CA ALA A 63 2.89 2.73 6.28
C ALA A 63 3.95 3.75 5.87
N SER A 64 5.10 3.27 5.41
CA SER A 64 6.08 4.04 4.64
C SER A 64 5.73 3.92 3.16
N ILE A 65 5.58 5.06 2.50
CA ILE A 65 5.02 5.14 1.15
C ILE A 65 5.98 5.93 0.27
N GLU A 66 6.34 5.36 -0.87
CA GLU A 66 6.97 6.08 -1.96
C GLU A 66 5.90 6.58 -2.95
N VAL A 67 5.87 7.89 -3.14
CA VAL A 67 5.01 8.56 -4.11
C VAL A 67 5.82 8.79 -5.38
N ARG A 68 5.40 8.14 -6.47
CA ARG A 68 5.98 8.29 -7.81
C ARG A 68 4.99 8.96 -8.75
N LYS A 69 5.42 10.08 -9.34
CA LYS A 69 4.68 10.76 -10.40
C LYS A 69 5.18 10.27 -11.75
N PHE A 70 4.25 9.91 -12.62
CA PHE A 70 4.54 9.47 -13.97
C PHE A 70 4.10 10.57 -14.92
N GLU A 71 5.00 11.53 -15.14
CA GLU A 71 4.76 12.79 -15.87
C GLU A 71 4.08 12.57 -17.23
N GLN A 72 4.47 11.51 -17.95
CA GLN A 72 3.92 11.16 -19.26
C GLN A 72 2.40 10.89 -19.26
N THR A 73 1.86 10.43 -18.13
CA THR A 73 0.44 10.06 -18.01
C THR A 73 -0.31 10.91 -16.97
N GLY A 74 0.40 11.80 -16.27
CA GLY A 74 -0.12 12.53 -15.11
C GLY A 74 -0.49 11.64 -13.91
N ARG A 75 -0.22 10.33 -13.97
CA ARG A 75 -0.60 9.39 -12.91
C ARG A 75 0.35 9.50 -11.72
N THR A 76 -0.22 9.37 -10.53
CA THR A 76 0.55 9.24 -9.29
C THR A 76 0.35 7.84 -8.74
N PHE A 77 1.45 7.18 -8.42
CA PHE A 77 1.48 5.86 -7.81
C PHE A 77 1.95 5.99 -6.36
N PHE A 78 1.37 5.15 -5.50
CA PHE A 78 1.67 5.08 -4.08
C PHE A 78 2.16 3.67 -3.80
N ASP A 79 3.46 3.50 -3.61
CA ASP A 79 4.08 2.20 -3.38
C ASP A 79 4.43 2.05 -1.90
N LEU A 80 4.06 0.91 -1.33
CA LEU A 80 4.41 0.52 0.02
C LEU A 80 5.88 0.11 0.04
N THR A 81 6.66 0.80 0.87
CA THR A 81 8.09 0.50 1.10
C THR A 81 8.36 0.03 2.52
N GLY A 82 7.36 0.06 3.39
CA GLY A 82 7.43 -0.51 4.73
C GLY A 82 6.09 -0.45 5.45
N LEU A 83 5.84 -1.42 6.34
CA LEU A 83 4.64 -1.47 7.17
C LEU A 83 5.03 -1.81 8.61
N ASP A 84 4.69 -0.92 9.53
CA ASP A 84 4.95 -1.10 10.97
C ASP A 84 3.62 -1.21 11.70
N VAL A 85 3.31 -2.40 12.23
CA VAL A 85 2.05 -2.67 12.93
C VAL A 85 2.12 -2.06 14.34
N GLN A 86 1.17 -1.18 14.65
CA GLN A 86 1.09 -0.56 15.95
C GLN A 86 0.46 -1.53 16.95
N LYS A 87 0.99 -1.53 18.18
CA LYS A 87 0.50 -2.35 19.30
C LYS A 87 -0.79 -1.81 19.88
#